data_AF-A0AAW0FLZ2-F1
#
_entry.id   AF-A0AAW0FLZ2-F1
#
_cell.length_a   1.000
_cell.length_b   1.000
_cell.length_c   1.000
_cell.angle_alpha   90.00
_cell.angle_beta   90.00
_cell.angle_gamma   90.00
#
_symmetry.space_group_name_H-M   'P 1'
#
loop_
_entity.id
_entity.type
_entity.pdbx_description
1 polymer ?
#
loop_
_entity_poly.entity_id
_entity_poly.type
_entity_poly.pdbx_seq_one_letter_code
_entity_poly.pdbx_strand_id
1 'polypeptide(L)'
;MTRNRRRQSKSTVPRRQCTATLADEYTACNTLIELSEVRCDRHQREYWLSLKQYKKHSQLVDTLDASACLTRRAVKRLQSSEEALQELEVLDELIEALSMEIEGREAHTRRFFQGISDERHMSWVEGREDRRAEAMKLRNALMARLELLKLREGSVQQDPWRALKQYVSSASSRPSPSPSCFVQPRRTQYRPGYESSQSEAINDMWLKVIGVMVSALNSRS
;
A
#
# COMPACT_ATOMS: atom_id res chain seq x y z
N MET A 1 -51.17 -44.24 44.88
CA MET A 1 -50.73 -42.83 44.80
C MET A 1 -50.20 -42.53 43.39
N THR A 2 -51.06 -42.10 42.48
CA THR A 2 -50.75 -41.85 41.06
C THR A 2 -50.29 -40.40 40.88
N ARG A 3 -48.98 -40.20 40.63
CA ARG A 3 -48.42 -38.87 40.33
C ARG A 3 -48.90 -38.39 38.97
N ASN A 4 -49.76 -37.39 38.99
CA ASN A 4 -50.33 -36.72 37.83
C ASN A 4 -49.23 -35.91 37.12
N ARG A 5 -48.58 -36.48 36.09
CA ARG A 5 -47.64 -35.76 35.21
C ARG A 5 -48.43 -34.80 34.33
N ARG A 6 -48.61 -33.56 34.80
CA ARG A 6 -49.03 -32.42 33.96
C ARG A 6 -48.08 -32.32 32.76
N ARG A 7 -48.54 -32.75 31.58
CA ARG A 7 -47.93 -32.39 30.30
C ARG A 7 -48.04 -30.87 30.18
N GLN A 8 -46.97 -30.16 30.54
CA GLN A 8 -46.82 -28.77 30.14
C GLN A 8 -46.78 -28.76 28.62
N SER A 9 -47.85 -28.28 28.00
CA SER A 9 -47.86 -27.91 26.59
C SER A 9 -46.70 -26.95 26.39
N LYS A 10 -45.67 -27.40 25.65
CA LYS A 10 -44.56 -26.55 25.22
C LYS A 10 -45.19 -25.35 24.51
N SER A 11 -45.15 -24.20 25.17
CA SER A 11 -45.42 -22.91 24.56
C SER A 11 -44.57 -22.83 23.30
N THR A 12 -45.19 -23.00 22.13
CA THR A 12 -44.54 -22.77 20.85
C THR A 12 -44.42 -21.26 20.69
N VAL A 13 -43.32 -20.71 21.21
CA VAL A 13 -42.92 -19.32 20.94
C VAL A 13 -42.87 -19.15 19.43
N PRO A 14 -43.51 -18.11 18.87
CA PRO A 14 -43.47 -17.86 17.44
C PRO A 14 -42.01 -17.67 16.99
N ARG A 15 -41.67 -18.24 15.83
CA ARG A 15 -40.32 -18.24 15.27
C ARG A 15 -40.30 -17.59 13.90
N ARG A 16 -39.18 -16.96 13.56
CA ARG A 16 -38.88 -16.45 12.21
C ARG A 16 -37.55 -16.98 11.72
N GLN A 17 -37.26 -16.82 10.43
CA GLN A 17 -35.94 -17.12 9.89
C GLN A 17 -34.94 -16.01 10.26
N CYS A 18 -33.68 -16.41 10.45
CA CYS A 18 -32.57 -15.49 10.62
C CYS A 18 -32.41 -14.59 9.39
N THR A 19 -32.23 -13.28 9.58
CA THR A 19 -32.16 -12.31 8.47
C THR A 19 -30.78 -12.17 7.83
N ALA A 20 -29.79 -12.95 8.26
CA ALA A 20 -28.42 -12.89 7.75
C ALA A 20 -28.22 -13.86 6.58
N THR A 21 -27.25 -13.56 5.71
CA THR A 21 -26.80 -14.51 4.69
C THR A 21 -25.59 -15.32 5.11
N LEU A 22 -25.43 -16.45 4.43
CA LEU A 22 -24.25 -17.29 4.51
C LEU A 22 -23.02 -16.56 3.94
N ALA A 23 -21.88 -17.23 3.97
CA ALA A 23 -20.60 -16.66 3.54
C ALA A 23 -20.55 -16.33 2.03
N ASP A 24 -21.45 -16.91 1.24
CA ASP A 24 -21.61 -16.59 -0.18
C ASP A 24 -22.33 -15.25 -0.42
N GLU A 25 -22.79 -14.57 0.63
CA GLU A 25 -23.48 -13.28 0.59
C GLU A 25 -24.88 -13.29 -0.06
N TYR A 26 -25.27 -14.38 -0.74
CA TYR A 26 -26.54 -14.50 -1.46
C TYR A 26 -27.54 -15.44 -0.78
N THR A 27 -27.08 -16.50 -0.12
CA THR A 27 -27.97 -17.51 0.44
C THR A 27 -28.43 -17.11 1.83
N ALA A 28 -29.74 -16.98 2.04
CA ALA A 28 -30.31 -16.67 3.35
C ALA A 28 -30.13 -17.82 4.36
N CYS A 29 -30.01 -17.46 5.64
CA CYS A 29 -29.91 -18.45 6.71
C CYS A 29 -31.26 -19.10 7.03
N ASN A 30 -31.35 -20.42 6.88
CA ASN A 30 -32.57 -21.18 7.19
C ASN A 30 -32.80 -21.47 8.70
N THR A 31 -31.98 -20.91 9.60
CA THR A 31 -32.13 -21.14 11.05
C THR A 31 -33.35 -20.40 11.58
N LEU A 32 -34.22 -21.11 12.30
CA LEU A 32 -35.38 -20.51 12.99
C LEU A 32 -34.98 -19.95 14.35
N ILE A 33 -35.27 -18.67 14.57
CA ILE A 33 -34.97 -17.89 15.78
C ILE A 33 -36.27 -17.34 16.39
N GLU A 34 -36.21 -16.89 17.63
CA GLU A 34 -37.33 -16.24 18.30
C GLU A 34 -37.66 -14.89 17.64
N LEU A 35 -38.93 -14.43 17.70
CA LEU A 35 -39.31 -13.14 17.09
C LEU A 35 -38.57 -11.93 17.66
N SER A 36 -38.11 -11.99 18.90
CA SER A 36 -37.30 -10.96 19.57
C SER A 36 -35.91 -10.82 18.95
N GLU A 37 -35.38 -11.87 18.32
CA GLU A 37 -34.02 -11.92 17.82
C GLU A 37 -33.96 -11.62 16.32
N VAL A 38 -32.94 -10.90 15.89
CA VAL A 38 -32.72 -10.59 14.46
C VAL A 38 -31.89 -11.69 13.77
N ARG A 39 -30.97 -12.31 14.52
CA ARG A 39 -29.99 -13.27 13.99
C ARG A 39 -29.83 -14.43 14.95
N CYS A 40 -29.47 -15.60 14.42
CA CYS A 40 -29.07 -16.73 15.25
C CYS A 40 -27.70 -16.47 15.90
N ASP A 41 -27.41 -17.16 17.01
CA ASP A 41 -26.16 -17.00 17.77
C ASP A 41 -24.89 -17.05 16.91
N ARG A 42 -24.88 -17.93 15.90
CA ARG A 42 -23.77 -18.03 14.95
C ARG A 42 -23.57 -16.72 14.20
N HIS A 43 -24.61 -16.22 13.51
CA HIS A 43 -24.51 -14.99 12.75
C HIS A 43 -24.37 -13.76 13.63
N GLN A 44 -24.85 -13.79 14.88
CA GLN A 44 -24.59 -12.72 15.84
C GLN A 44 -23.09 -12.63 16.20
N ARG A 45 -22.40 -13.76 16.38
CA ARG A 45 -20.94 -13.77 16.57
C ARG A 45 -20.18 -13.30 15.34
N GLU A 46 -20.57 -13.79 14.15
CA GLU A 46 -19.96 -13.37 12.88
C GLU A 46 -20.17 -11.87 12.62
N TYR A 47 -21.34 -11.33 12.95
CA TYR A 47 -21.65 -9.91 12.90
C TYR A 47 -20.66 -9.09 13.72
N TRP A 48 -20.47 -9.45 15.00
CA TRP A 48 -19.54 -8.74 15.87
C TRP A 48 -18.08 -8.85 15.41
N LEU A 49 -17.68 -10.02 14.90
CA LEU A 49 -16.34 -10.23 14.39
C LEU A 49 -16.06 -9.35 13.15
N SER A 50 -16.95 -9.38 12.17
CA SER A 50 -16.87 -8.56 10.96
C SER A 50 -16.88 -7.07 11.29
N LEU A 51 -17.77 -6.65 12.20
CA LEU A 51 -17.84 -5.28 12.71
C LEU A 51 -16.52 -4.83 13.33
N LYS A 52 -15.92 -5.69 14.16
CA LYS A 52 -14.62 -5.41 14.80
C LYS A 52 -13.50 -5.29 13.77
N GLN A 53 -13.50 -6.15 12.75
CA GLN A 53 -12.47 -6.15 11.70
C GLN A 53 -12.48 -4.85 10.91
N TYR A 54 -13.60 -4.46 10.31
CA TYR A 54 -13.62 -3.22 9.52
C TYR A 54 -13.37 -1.98 10.40
N LYS A 55 -13.84 -1.96 11.66
CA LYS A 55 -13.57 -0.84 12.57
C LYS A 55 -12.09 -0.69 12.93
N LYS A 56 -11.34 -1.79 12.93
CA LYS A 56 -9.87 -1.73 13.08
C LYS A 56 -9.25 -0.98 11.89
N HIS A 57 -9.72 -1.26 10.67
CA HIS A 57 -9.28 -0.54 9.47
C HIS A 57 -9.72 0.93 9.51
N SER A 58 -10.93 1.24 9.98
CA SER A 58 -11.37 2.63 10.20
C SER A 58 -10.41 3.40 11.10
N GLN A 59 -10.01 2.82 12.23
CA GLN A 59 -9.08 3.46 13.17
C GLN A 59 -7.70 3.68 12.56
N LEU A 60 -7.23 2.72 11.75
CA LEU A 60 -5.98 2.84 11.02
C LEU A 60 -6.05 3.98 9.99
N VAL A 61 -7.14 4.06 9.22
CA VAL A 61 -7.40 5.18 8.29
C VAL A 61 -7.35 6.51 9.04
N ASP A 62 -8.06 6.65 10.16
CA ASP A 62 -8.09 7.89 10.92
C ASP A 62 -6.68 8.26 11.46
N THR A 63 -5.89 7.27 11.86
CA THR A 63 -4.50 7.47 12.30
C THR A 63 -3.61 7.92 11.16
N LEU A 64 -3.69 7.25 10.01
CA LEU A 64 -2.90 7.53 8.81
C LEU A 64 -3.28 8.88 8.18
N ASP A 65 -4.57 9.22 8.14
CA ASP A 65 -5.05 10.52 7.67
C ASP A 65 -4.54 11.67 8.57
N ALA A 66 -4.46 11.44 9.88
CA ALA A 66 -3.90 12.43 10.81
C ALA A 66 -2.38 12.62 10.63
N SER A 67 -1.64 11.55 10.32
CA SER A 67 -0.20 11.63 10.03
C SER A 67 0.11 12.15 8.63
N ALA A 68 -0.75 11.87 7.64
CA ALA A 68 -0.56 12.25 6.25
C ALA A 68 -0.78 13.75 6.05
N CYS A 69 0.25 14.56 6.29
CA CYS A 69 0.27 16.00 6.06
C CYS A 69 0.31 16.39 4.56
N LEU A 70 -0.16 15.51 3.68
CA LEU A 70 0.11 15.58 2.25
C LEU A 70 -0.98 16.32 1.50
N THR A 71 -0.84 17.65 1.49
CA THR A 71 -1.40 18.44 0.39
C THR A 71 -0.47 18.36 -0.83
N ARG A 72 -0.99 18.61 -2.04
CA ARG A 72 -0.13 18.78 -3.24
C ARG A 72 0.98 19.82 -3.05
N ARG A 73 0.76 20.82 -2.20
CA ARG A 73 1.78 21.83 -1.84
C ARG A 73 2.87 21.23 -0.94
N ALA A 74 2.52 20.36 0.00
CA ALA A 74 3.49 19.67 0.84
C ALA A 74 4.41 18.77 0.01
N VAL A 75 3.86 17.99 -0.93
CA VAL A 75 4.65 17.14 -1.86
C VAL A 75 5.73 17.95 -2.59
N LYS A 76 5.38 19.15 -3.09
CA LYS A 76 6.34 20.01 -3.81
C LYS A 76 7.47 20.54 -2.92
N ARG A 77 7.28 20.61 -1.60
CA ARG A 77 8.25 21.16 -0.64
C ARG A 77 9.27 20.15 -0.15
N LEU A 78 9.04 18.85 -0.37
CA LEU A 78 9.99 17.79 -0.01
C LEU A 78 11.35 18.06 -0.65
N GLN A 79 12.42 17.91 0.14
CA GLN A 79 13.77 18.31 -0.27
C GLN A 79 14.68 17.11 -0.55
N SER A 80 14.38 15.94 0.00
CA SER A 80 15.17 14.72 -0.17
C SER A 80 14.35 13.56 -0.73
N SER A 81 15.02 12.66 -1.44
CA SER A 81 14.41 11.41 -1.91
C SER A 81 13.94 10.52 -0.75
N GLU A 82 14.65 10.54 0.38
CA GLU A 82 14.30 9.80 1.60
C GLU A 82 12.97 10.27 2.20
N GLU A 83 12.76 11.59 2.36
CA GLU A 83 11.48 12.14 2.82
C GLU A 83 10.33 11.72 1.89
N ALA A 84 10.57 11.77 0.58
CA ALA A 84 9.55 11.38 -0.40
C ALA A 84 9.23 9.88 -0.38
N LEU A 85 10.19 9.01 -0.01
CA LEU A 85 9.94 7.58 0.16
C LEU A 85 9.12 7.29 1.41
N GLN A 86 9.43 7.94 2.54
CA GLN A 86 8.68 7.78 3.79
C GLN A 86 7.20 8.19 3.62
N GLU A 87 6.96 9.34 2.98
CA GLU A 87 5.60 9.81 2.68
C GLU A 87 4.87 8.88 1.69
N LEU A 88 5.60 8.17 0.82
CA LEU A 88 5.02 7.23 -0.13
C LEU A 88 4.56 5.95 0.59
N GLU A 89 5.34 5.46 1.54
CA GLU A 89 4.98 4.32 2.39
C GLU A 89 3.68 4.60 3.17
N VAL A 90 3.58 5.78 3.81
CA VAL A 90 2.37 6.19 4.52
C VAL A 90 1.14 6.27 3.61
N LEU A 91 1.29 6.79 2.38
CA LEU A 91 0.20 6.83 1.41
C LEU A 91 -0.23 5.45 0.94
N ASP A 92 0.73 4.54 0.74
CA ASP A 92 0.44 3.17 0.30
C ASP A 92 -0.32 2.42 1.40
N GLU A 93 0.07 2.58 2.66
CA GLU A 93 -0.67 2.05 3.80
C GLU A 93 -2.08 2.65 3.92
N LEU A 94 -2.25 3.96 3.66
CA LEU A 94 -3.55 4.62 3.73
C LEU A 94 -4.50 4.09 2.64
N ILE A 95 -4.01 3.92 1.41
CA ILE A 95 -4.79 3.41 0.28
C ILE A 95 -5.27 1.98 0.56
N GLU A 96 -4.38 1.14 1.11
CA GLU A 96 -4.72 -0.23 1.49
C GLU A 96 -5.75 -0.24 2.64
N ALA A 97 -5.53 0.55 3.69
CA ALA A 97 -6.43 0.64 4.83
C ALA A 97 -7.84 1.11 4.42
N LEU A 98 -7.93 2.10 3.52
CA LEU A 98 -9.20 2.56 2.94
C LEU A 98 -9.91 1.45 2.15
N SER A 99 -9.17 0.70 1.32
CA SER A 99 -9.74 -0.38 0.52
C SER A 99 -10.29 -1.49 1.41
N MET A 100 -9.51 -1.92 2.42
CA MET A 100 -9.93 -2.92 3.40
C MET A 100 -11.13 -2.45 4.25
N GLU A 101 -11.21 -1.16 4.58
CA GLU A 101 -12.36 -0.60 5.30
C GLU A 101 -13.63 -0.64 4.44
N ILE A 102 -13.55 -0.18 3.18
CA ILE A 102 -14.66 -0.15 2.23
C ILE A 102 -15.18 -1.56 2.01
N GLU A 103 -14.31 -2.49 1.58
CA GLU A 103 -14.68 -3.88 1.31
C GLU A 103 -15.28 -4.55 2.55
N GLY A 104 -14.66 -4.35 3.72
CA GLY A 104 -15.14 -4.91 4.98
C GLY A 104 -16.53 -4.42 5.37
N ARG A 105 -16.82 -3.13 5.15
CA ARG A 105 -18.15 -2.55 5.45
C ARG A 105 -19.20 -2.99 4.44
N GLU A 106 -18.87 -3.01 3.16
CA GLU A 106 -19.82 -3.46 2.15
C GLU A 106 -20.17 -4.94 2.34
N ALA A 107 -19.17 -5.80 2.57
CA ALA A 107 -19.39 -7.21 2.88
C ALA A 107 -20.24 -7.36 4.15
N HIS A 108 -20.00 -6.55 5.19
CA HIS A 108 -20.83 -6.52 6.38
C HIS A 108 -22.28 -6.12 6.08
N THR A 109 -22.50 -5.08 5.27
CA THR A 109 -23.82 -4.63 4.87
C THR A 109 -24.56 -5.69 4.07
N ARG A 110 -23.94 -6.24 3.01
CA ARG A 110 -24.52 -7.30 2.17
C ARG A 110 -24.91 -8.52 2.99
N ARG A 111 -24.09 -8.90 3.98
CA ARG A 111 -24.35 -10.08 4.81
C ARG A 111 -25.43 -9.91 5.87
N PHE A 112 -25.57 -8.72 6.44
CA PHE A 112 -26.37 -8.54 7.65
C PHE A 112 -27.54 -7.55 7.52
N PHE A 113 -27.68 -6.87 6.38
CA PHE A 113 -28.68 -5.81 6.13
C PHE A 113 -29.38 -5.96 4.77
N GLN A 114 -29.78 -7.19 4.41
CA GLN A 114 -30.47 -7.46 3.15
C GLN A 114 -31.72 -6.59 2.96
N GLY A 115 -31.85 -5.98 1.77
CA GLY A 115 -33.02 -5.21 1.37
C GLY A 115 -33.17 -3.84 2.03
N ILE A 116 -32.19 -3.41 2.84
CA ILE A 116 -32.16 -2.07 3.43
C ILE A 116 -31.14 -1.25 2.66
N SER A 117 -31.61 -0.42 1.73
CA SER A 117 -30.80 0.64 1.14
C SER A 117 -30.61 1.72 2.20
N ASP A 118 -29.44 1.75 2.84
CA ASP A 118 -29.06 2.82 3.74
C ASP A 118 -28.33 3.90 2.95
N GLU A 119 -29.04 4.97 2.58
CA GLU A 119 -28.47 6.11 1.85
C GLU A 119 -27.25 6.71 2.58
N ARG A 120 -27.25 6.68 3.93
CA ARG A 120 -26.10 7.16 4.71
C ARG A 120 -24.90 6.23 4.56
N HIS A 121 -25.13 4.92 4.50
CA HIS A 121 -24.06 3.96 4.23
C HIS A 121 -23.46 4.18 2.84
N MET A 122 -24.30 4.34 1.81
CA MET A 122 -23.86 4.58 0.43
C MET A 122 -23.05 5.87 0.32
N SER A 123 -23.56 6.98 0.86
CA SER A 123 -22.85 8.26 0.87
C SER A 123 -21.53 8.19 1.64
N TRP A 124 -21.48 7.40 2.73
CA TRP A 124 -20.24 7.17 3.47
C TRP A 124 -19.22 6.38 2.66
N VAL A 125 -19.64 5.33 1.94
CA VAL A 125 -18.75 4.52 1.08
C VAL A 125 -18.19 5.39 -0.04
N GLU A 126 -19.05 6.15 -0.73
CA GLU A 126 -18.66 7.08 -1.79
C GLU A 126 -17.61 8.09 -1.30
N GLY A 127 -17.82 8.69 -0.12
CA GLY A 127 -16.85 9.61 0.46
C GLY A 127 -15.49 8.97 0.77
N ARG A 128 -15.46 7.69 1.16
CA ARG A 128 -14.19 6.95 1.34
C ARG A 128 -13.55 6.57 0.00
N GLU A 129 -14.33 6.25 -1.02
CA GLU A 129 -13.81 6.02 -2.37
C GLU A 129 -13.16 7.28 -2.96
N ASP A 130 -13.81 8.44 -2.80
CA ASP A 130 -13.27 9.73 -3.19
C ASP A 130 -11.95 10.02 -2.48
N ARG A 131 -11.90 9.78 -1.16
CA ARG A 131 -10.68 9.93 -0.37
C ARG A 131 -9.55 9.00 -0.87
N ARG A 132 -9.86 7.74 -1.19
CA ARG A 132 -8.91 6.79 -1.76
C ARG A 132 -8.39 7.27 -3.12
N ALA A 133 -9.28 7.75 -3.99
CA ALA A 133 -8.90 8.30 -5.29
C ALA A 133 -8.02 9.55 -5.17
N GLU A 134 -8.27 10.40 -4.16
CA GLU A 134 -7.39 11.52 -3.84
C GLU A 134 -6.01 11.06 -3.37
N ALA A 135 -5.94 10.07 -2.47
CA ALA A 135 -4.69 9.49 -1.99
C ALA A 135 -3.85 8.90 -3.15
N MET A 136 -4.49 8.19 -4.09
CA MET A 136 -3.82 7.70 -5.30
C MET A 136 -3.26 8.82 -6.19
N LYS A 137 -3.99 9.94 -6.34
CA LYS A 137 -3.50 11.12 -7.07
C LYS A 137 -2.28 11.73 -6.39
N LEU A 138 -2.28 11.80 -5.05
CA LEU A 138 -1.14 12.29 -4.27
C LEU A 138 0.07 11.36 -4.39
N ARG A 139 -0.15 10.04 -4.31
CA ARG A 139 0.88 9.01 -4.51
C ARG A 139 1.59 9.17 -5.84
N ASN A 140 0.82 9.33 -6.93
CA ASN A 140 1.40 9.54 -8.27
C ASN A 140 2.21 10.84 -8.36
N ALA A 141 1.73 11.93 -7.74
CA ALA A 141 2.47 13.19 -7.67
C ALA A 141 3.77 13.05 -6.86
N LEU A 142 3.75 12.25 -5.79
CA LEU A 142 4.90 11.98 -4.94
C LEU A 142 5.95 11.12 -5.65
N MET A 143 5.52 10.09 -6.39
CA MET A 143 6.44 9.32 -7.26
C MET A 143 7.13 10.21 -8.30
N ALA A 144 6.40 11.10 -8.96
CA ALA A 144 6.99 12.05 -9.89
C ALA A 144 7.99 13.00 -9.20
N ARG A 145 7.68 13.43 -7.98
CA ARG A 145 8.59 14.27 -7.17
C ARG A 145 9.85 13.51 -6.76
N LEU A 146 9.72 12.25 -6.34
CA LEU A 146 10.82 11.39 -5.96
C LEU A 146 11.84 11.24 -7.09
N GLU A 147 11.38 11.01 -8.31
CA GLU A 147 12.27 10.90 -9.47
C GLU A 147 13.05 12.20 -9.74
N LEU A 148 12.40 13.35 -9.61
CA LEU A 148 13.09 14.65 -9.72
C LEU A 148 14.15 14.86 -8.62
N LEU A 149 13.87 14.41 -7.39
CA LEU A 149 14.80 14.51 -6.27
C LEU A 149 16.01 13.60 -6.46
N LYS A 150 15.81 12.36 -6.92
CA LYS A 150 16.91 11.44 -7.26
C LYS A 150 17.83 12.01 -8.34
N LEU A 151 17.27 12.61 -9.39
CA LEU A 151 18.06 13.27 -10.44
C LEU A 151 18.90 14.43 -9.89
N ARG A 152 18.31 15.24 -9.00
CA ARG A 152 19.02 16.34 -8.32
C ARG A 152 20.15 15.83 -7.43
N GLU A 153 19.90 14.81 -6.63
CA GLU A 153 20.91 14.22 -5.74
C GLU A 153 22.06 13.58 -6.52
N GLY A 154 21.75 12.82 -7.58
CA GLY A 154 22.76 12.21 -8.45
C GLY A 154 23.64 13.23 -9.17
N SER A 155 23.08 14.36 -9.61
CA SER A 155 23.86 15.45 -10.24
C SER A 155 24.78 16.19 -9.27
N VAL A 156 24.38 16.34 -8.00
CA VAL A 156 25.25 16.89 -6.95
C VAL A 156 26.44 15.96 -6.67
N GLN A 157 26.21 14.65 -6.77
CA GLN A 157 27.25 13.64 -6.55
C GLN A 157 28.25 13.56 -7.71
N GLN A 158 27.82 13.90 -8.92
CA GLN A 158 28.66 13.94 -10.12
C GLN A 158 29.33 15.29 -10.38
N ASP A 159 29.23 16.29 -9.49
CA ASP A 159 29.86 17.59 -9.71
C ASP A 159 31.40 17.42 -9.86
N PRO A 160 31.93 17.54 -11.09
CA PRO A 160 33.33 17.26 -11.35
C PRO A 160 34.22 18.28 -10.64
N TRP A 161 33.70 19.46 -10.30
CA TRP A 161 34.42 20.48 -9.56
C TRP A 161 34.63 20.13 -8.09
N ARG A 162 33.76 19.30 -7.48
CA ARG A 162 34.02 18.76 -6.14
C ARG A 162 35.16 17.75 -6.15
N ALA A 163 35.17 16.83 -7.10
CA ALA A 163 36.27 15.89 -7.29
C ALA A 163 37.58 16.64 -7.56
N LEU A 164 37.53 17.69 -8.39
CA LEU A 164 38.69 18.52 -8.69
C LEU A 164 39.19 19.28 -7.45
N LYS A 165 38.29 19.87 -6.64
CA LYS A 165 38.68 20.57 -5.39
C LYS A 165 39.30 19.61 -4.37
N GLN A 166 38.79 18.40 -4.22
CA GLN A 166 39.41 17.38 -3.36
C GLN A 166 40.78 16.96 -3.88
N TYR A 167 40.92 16.79 -5.20
CA TYR A 167 42.20 16.48 -5.83
C TYR A 167 43.23 17.60 -5.63
N VAL A 168 42.86 18.86 -5.88
CA VAL A 168 43.76 20.01 -5.68
C VAL A 168 44.16 20.15 -4.22
N SER A 169 43.20 20.02 -3.29
CA SER A 169 43.48 20.12 -1.85
C SER A 169 44.42 19.02 -1.35
N SER A 170 44.29 17.80 -1.88
CA SER A 170 45.19 16.68 -1.56
C SER A 170 46.55 16.78 -2.27
N ALA A 171 46.62 17.44 -3.43
CA ALA A 171 47.89 17.71 -4.12
C ALA A 171 48.74 18.75 -3.38
N SER A 172 48.13 19.77 -2.75
CA SER A 172 48.85 20.79 -1.97
C SER A 172 49.48 20.27 -0.67
N SER A 173 49.08 19.09 -0.19
CA SER A 173 49.69 18.43 0.97
C SER A 173 50.84 17.48 0.61
N ARG A 174 51.16 17.32 -0.68
CA ARG A 174 52.32 16.50 -1.06
C ARG A 174 53.60 17.28 -0.75
N PRO A 175 54.53 16.71 0.04
CA PRO A 175 55.83 17.32 0.24
C PRO A 175 56.50 17.48 -1.12
N SER A 176 57.05 18.68 -1.36
CA SER A 176 57.74 19.01 -2.60
C SER A 176 58.74 17.90 -2.94
N PRO A 177 58.68 17.30 -4.14
CA PRO A 177 59.67 16.30 -4.52
C PRO A 177 61.04 16.97 -4.47
N SER A 178 61.91 16.43 -3.62
CA SER A 178 63.29 16.88 -3.52
C SER A 178 63.93 16.85 -4.92
N PRO A 179 64.66 17.91 -5.31
CA PRO A 179 65.24 18.03 -6.64
C PRO A 179 66.40 17.05 -6.78
N SER A 180 66.11 15.79 -7.12
CA SER A 180 67.13 14.81 -7.47
C SER A 180 66.52 13.75 -8.36
N CYS A 181 67.22 13.46 -9.47
CA CYS A 181 66.89 12.48 -10.51
C CYS A 181 65.95 12.99 -11.62
N PHE A 182 66.53 13.82 -12.49
CA PHE A 182 66.05 14.08 -13.85
C PHE A 182 66.13 12.77 -14.64
N VAL A 183 65.04 11.97 -14.64
CA VAL A 183 64.93 10.79 -15.51
C VAL A 183 64.18 11.23 -16.76
N GLN A 184 64.87 11.14 -17.90
CA GLN A 184 64.32 11.48 -19.21
C GLN A 184 63.07 10.64 -19.53
N PRO A 185 61.99 11.23 -20.05
CA PRO A 185 60.79 10.49 -20.40
C PRO A 185 61.06 9.56 -21.58
N ARG A 186 60.92 8.25 -21.36
CA ARG A 186 60.87 7.26 -22.44
C ARG A 186 59.57 7.45 -23.23
N ARG A 187 59.71 7.73 -24.52
CA ARG A 187 58.67 7.71 -25.55
C ARG A 187 57.93 6.37 -25.52
N THR A 188 56.78 6.32 -24.87
CA THR A 188 55.86 5.17 -24.98
C THR A 188 55.00 5.36 -26.22
N GLN A 189 55.12 4.40 -27.14
CA GLN A 189 54.34 4.33 -28.37
C GLN A 189 52.85 4.18 -28.06
N TYR A 190 52.05 5.02 -28.70
CA TYR A 190 50.60 4.97 -28.71
C TYR A 190 50.12 3.66 -29.35
N ARG A 191 49.36 2.85 -28.62
CA ARG A 191 48.73 1.62 -29.12
C ARG A 191 47.22 1.86 -29.20
N PRO A 192 46.62 1.96 -30.39
CA PRO A 192 45.18 2.05 -30.54
C PRO A 192 44.58 0.64 -30.47
N GLY A 193 43.47 0.51 -29.76
CA GLY A 193 42.62 -0.68 -29.82
C GLY A 193 42.14 -1.13 -28.46
N TYR A 194 40.85 -0.89 -28.19
CA TYR A 194 39.88 -1.95 -27.87
C TYR A 194 38.53 -1.28 -27.59
N GLU A 195 37.70 -1.13 -28.62
CA GLU A 195 36.26 -0.88 -28.47
C GLU A 195 35.64 -2.17 -27.91
N SER A 196 35.10 -2.12 -26.69
CA SER A 196 34.41 -3.24 -26.06
C SER A 196 33.04 -2.80 -25.55
N SER A 197 32.03 -3.00 -26.40
CA SER A 197 30.92 -3.91 -26.13
C SER A 197 30.48 -4.04 -24.66
N GLN A 198 30.00 -2.96 -24.04
CA GLN A 198 29.30 -3.01 -22.75
C GLN A 198 27.87 -2.47 -22.79
N SER A 199 27.38 -1.97 -23.93
CA SER A 199 26.02 -1.42 -24.04
C SER A 199 24.94 -2.46 -24.35
N GLU A 200 25.28 -3.69 -24.73
CA GLU A 200 24.27 -4.71 -25.12
C GLU A 200 23.82 -5.60 -23.94
N ALA A 201 24.57 -5.68 -22.84
CA ALA A 201 24.22 -6.53 -21.70
C ALA A 201 23.12 -5.96 -20.79
N ILE A 202 22.85 -4.66 -20.84
CA ILE A 202 21.87 -4.00 -19.95
C ILE A 202 20.43 -4.17 -20.48
N ASN A 203 20.24 -4.34 -21.79
CA ASN A 203 18.90 -4.50 -22.37
C ASN A 203 18.31 -5.92 -22.20
N ASP A 204 19.13 -6.95 -22.06
CA ASP A 204 18.64 -8.35 -21.97
C ASP A 204 18.11 -8.71 -20.56
N MET A 205 18.48 -7.93 -19.54
CA MET A 205 18.03 -8.18 -18.16
C MET A 205 16.62 -7.62 -17.88
N TRP A 206 16.25 -6.50 -18.51
CA TRP A 206 14.93 -5.87 -18.33
C TRP A 206 13.79 -6.66 -19.00
N LEU A 207 14.05 -7.31 -20.14
CA LEU A 207 13.03 -8.11 -20.84
C LEU A 207 12.67 -9.40 -20.09
N LYS A 208 13.59 -9.98 -19.31
CA LYS A 208 13.33 -11.18 -18.49
C LYS A 208 12.44 -10.89 -17.27
N VAL A 209 12.54 -9.71 -16.67
CA VAL A 209 11.71 -9.32 -15.51
C VAL A 209 10.26 -9.07 -15.93
N ILE A 210 10.02 -8.45 -17.09
CA ILE A 210 8.67 -8.20 -17.60
C ILE A 210 7.96 -9.52 -17.96
N GLY A 211 8.68 -10.50 -18.53
CA GLY A 211 8.10 -11.80 -18.88
C GLY A 211 7.57 -12.60 -17.68
N VAL A 212 8.25 -12.52 -16.53
CA VAL A 212 7.82 -13.22 -15.30
C VAL A 212 6.55 -12.60 -14.71
N MET A 213 6.42 -11.27 -14.76
CA MET A 213 5.24 -10.57 -14.25
C MET A 213 3.98 -10.83 -15.10
N VAL A 214 4.12 -10.88 -16.43
CA VAL A 214 2.99 -11.18 -17.33
C VAL A 214 2.51 -12.64 -17.18
N SER A 215 3.44 -13.58 -16.93
CA SER A 215 3.09 -14.99 -16.72
C SER A 215 2.36 -15.24 -15.39
N ALA A 216 2.69 -14.47 -14.35
CA ALA A 216 2.03 -14.55 -13.05
C ALA A 216 0.58 -14.01 -13.07
N LEU A 217 0.29 -13.05 -13.95
CA LEU A 217 -1.05 -12.48 -14.10
C LEU A 217 -1.98 -13.38 -14.91
N ASN A 218 -1.47 -14.11 -15.91
CA ASN A 218 -2.27 -15.05 -16.70
C ASN A 218 -2.54 -16.40 -16.03
N SER A 219 -1.88 -16.71 -14.92
CA SER A 219 -2.05 -17.98 -14.19
C SER A 219 -3.11 -17.90 -13.08
N ARG A 220 -3.84 -16.78 -12.96
CA ARG A 220 -4.87 -16.52 -11.94
C ARG A 220 -6.29 -16.40 -12.51
N SER A 221 -6.47 -16.76 -13.79
CA SER A 221 -7.76 -16.87 -14.47
C SER A 221 -8.07 -18.35 -14.71
#